data_AF-A0A7J8NHY5-F1
#
_entry.id   AF-A0A7J8NHY5-F1
#
_cell.length_a   1.000
_cell.length_b   1.000
_cell.length_c   1.000
_cell.angle_alpha   90.00
_cell.angle_beta   90.00
_cell.angle_gamma   90.00
#
_symmetry.space_group_name_H-M   'P 1'
#
loop_
_entity.id
_entity.type
_entity.pdbx_description
1 polymer ?
#
loop_
_entity_poly.entity_id
_entity_poly.type
_entity_poly.pdbx_seq_one_letter_code
_entity_poly.pdbx_strand_id
1 'polypeptide(L)'
;MIHVGLILDAQSWVGKIVDSCISLAISDFYSRNRHYQTKLIVHNRDSEGDSLLVLSQALVLLENFKLDAIIVAENSAAVKILAELGSRVKIPIISLFAAGPSLPFSEYPYLIQIGQDESSQAKVIAAIVEAFSWRSVTLIYEDNDPARPILSNAITSFDQHVALLASSTDEEIVEQLRNLMSLQTTVLLVHMSPTLASRLFLNARRLGMMSQGYAWITTDMTTNFMNSMDPSVIESMQGVVGFKPHIPASKELRKLAIRWSKNLNENQNLEEMEINVYGIWSYDMVWAVAAAAERVMTRHPHILHQVTRVNMNFTTIRSSQSGL
;
A
#
# COMPACT_ATOMS: atom_id res chain seq x y z
N MET A 1 -18.61 22.22 0.86
CA MET A 1 -18.23 20.80 1.02
C MET A 1 -17.04 20.55 0.14
N ILE A 2 -16.14 19.64 0.51
CA ILE A 2 -14.93 19.31 -0.26
C ILE A 2 -15.06 17.85 -0.65
N HIS A 3 -15.18 17.57 -1.94
CA HIS A 3 -15.43 16.22 -2.44
C HIS A 3 -14.12 15.53 -2.78
N VAL A 4 -13.87 14.39 -2.16
CA VAL A 4 -12.64 13.64 -2.34
C VAL A 4 -12.98 12.24 -2.79
N GLY A 5 -12.42 11.80 -3.92
CA GLY A 5 -12.50 10.41 -4.35
C GLY A 5 -11.53 9.57 -3.53
N LEU A 6 -11.93 8.39 -3.08
CA LEU A 6 -11.04 7.41 -2.46
C LEU A 6 -11.11 6.10 -3.24
N ILE A 7 -9.97 5.64 -3.73
CA ILE A 7 -9.82 4.38 -4.44
C ILE A 7 -8.92 3.48 -3.58
N LEU A 8 -9.43 2.31 -3.23
CA LEU A 8 -8.75 1.30 -2.43
C LEU A 8 -9.31 -0.10 -2.75
N ASP A 9 -8.54 -1.15 -2.45
CA ASP A 9 -9.06 -2.51 -2.43
C ASP A 9 -9.83 -2.73 -1.12
N ALA A 10 -11.16 -2.75 -1.19
CA ALA A 10 -12.03 -2.81 -0.01
C ALA A 10 -12.00 -4.17 0.71
N GLN A 11 -11.53 -5.22 0.03
CA GLN A 11 -11.43 -6.55 0.60
C GLN A 11 -10.07 -6.79 1.27
N SER A 12 -9.03 -6.06 0.86
CA SER A 12 -7.69 -6.16 1.44
C SER A 12 -7.62 -5.72 2.91
N TRP A 13 -6.61 -6.24 3.61
CA TRP A 13 -6.27 -5.81 4.97
C TRP A 13 -5.88 -4.32 5.00
N VAL A 14 -5.13 -3.86 3.99
CA VAL A 14 -4.73 -2.45 3.85
C VAL A 14 -5.96 -1.56 3.71
N GLY A 15 -6.86 -1.87 2.78
CA GLY A 15 -8.03 -1.04 2.49
C GLY A 15 -8.99 -0.91 3.66
N LYS A 16 -9.22 -2.00 4.41
CA LYS A 16 -10.03 -1.98 5.65
C LYS A 16 -9.44 -1.05 6.72
N ILE A 17 -8.12 -1.09 6.89
CA ILE A 17 -7.41 -0.19 7.82
C ILE A 17 -7.50 1.26 7.35
N VAL A 18 -7.24 1.51 6.06
CA VAL A 18 -7.30 2.84 5.45
C VAL A 18 -8.68 3.46 5.62
N ASP A 19 -9.74 2.77 5.22
CA ASP A 19 -11.11 3.29 5.26
C ASP A 19 -11.55 3.63 6.69
N SER A 20 -11.23 2.74 7.63
CA SER A 20 -11.50 2.94 9.06
C SER A 20 -10.72 4.12 9.63
N CYS A 21 -9.43 4.24 9.31
CA CYS A 21 -8.60 5.36 9.78
C CYS A 21 -9.01 6.69 9.16
N ILE A 22 -9.42 6.73 7.88
CA ILE A 22 -9.96 7.92 7.24
C ILE A 22 -11.24 8.38 7.95
N SER A 23 -12.15 7.45 8.24
CA SER A 23 -13.39 7.75 8.96
C SER A 23 -13.13 8.32 10.36
N LEU A 24 -12.21 7.70 11.11
CA LEU A 24 -11.77 8.21 12.41
C LEU A 24 -11.13 9.61 12.30
N ALA A 25 -10.27 9.81 11.30
CA ALA A 25 -9.58 11.07 11.09
C ALA A 25 -10.53 12.22 10.78
N ILE A 26 -11.52 12.01 9.91
CA ILE A 26 -12.53 13.02 9.58
C ILE A 26 -13.32 13.42 10.83
N SER A 27 -13.77 12.43 11.61
CA SER A 27 -14.51 12.65 12.85
C SER A 27 -13.68 13.44 13.87
N ASP A 28 -12.45 12.99 14.13
CA ASP A 28 -11.56 13.60 15.10
C ASP A 28 -11.13 15.02 14.66
N PHE A 29 -10.80 15.22 13.38
CA PHE A 29 -10.40 16.52 12.84
C PHE A 29 -11.51 17.57 12.99
N TYR A 30 -12.73 17.25 12.56
CA TYR A 30 -13.82 18.22 12.60
C TYR A 30 -14.43 18.40 14.00
N SER A 31 -14.27 17.41 14.89
CA SER A 31 -14.64 17.59 16.30
C SER A 31 -13.73 18.58 17.03
N ARG A 32 -12.44 18.62 16.66
CA ARG A 32 -11.44 19.57 17.17
C ARG A 32 -11.50 20.93 16.49
N ASN A 33 -11.87 20.97 15.21
CA ASN A 33 -11.94 22.18 14.41
C ASN A 33 -13.40 22.56 14.08
N ARG A 34 -14.25 22.70 15.10
CA ARG A 34 -15.70 22.97 14.92
C ARG A 34 -16.01 24.28 14.22
N HIS A 35 -15.07 25.22 14.23
CA HIS A 35 -15.18 26.54 13.62
C HIS A 35 -14.84 26.56 12.12
N TYR A 36 -14.32 25.45 11.57
CA TYR A 36 -14.00 25.35 10.15
C TYR A 36 -15.26 25.28 9.31
N GLN A 37 -15.23 25.97 8.16
CA GLN A 37 -16.35 26.08 7.23
C GLN A 37 -16.39 24.91 6.24
N THR A 38 -15.25 24.26 6.01
CA THR A 38 -15.16 23.11 5.11
C THR A 38 -15.56 21.81 5.80
N LYS A 39 -16.02 20.85 5.00
CA LYS A 39 -16.30 19.47 5.39
C LYS A 39 -15.89 18.55 4.25
N LEU A 40 -15.02 17.59 4.53
CA LEU A 40 -14.67 16.53 3.59
C LEU A 40 -15.86 15.57 3.42
N ILE A 41 -16.16 15.24 2.17
CA ILE A 41 -17.04 14.16 1.77
C ILE A 41 -16.20 13.19 0.95
N VAL A 42 -16.07 11.96 1.41
CA VAL A 42 -15.30 10.92 0.72
C VAL A 42 -16.24 10.06 -0.10
N HIS A 43 -15.86 9.83 -1.35
CA HIS A 43 -16.56 8.96 -2.30
C HIS A 43 -15.69 7.74 -2.57
N ASN A 44 -16.04 6.61 -1.94
CA ASN A 44 -15.26 5.38 -2.04
C ASN A 44 -15.55 4.63 -3.35
N ARG A 45 -14.51 4.05 -3.95
CA ARG A 45 -14.59 3.05 -5.02
C ARG A 45 -13.64 1.90 -4.73
N ASP A 46 -14.15 0.70 -4.96
CA ASP A 46 -13.38 -0.54 -4.84
C ASP A 46 -12.60 -0.79 -6.12
N SER A 47 -11.30 -1.02 -5.99
CA SER A 47 -10.43 -1.42 -7.10
C SER A 47 -10.30 -2.92 -7.24
N GLU A 48 -10.71 -3.70 -6.24
CA GLU A 48 -10.46 -5.14 -6.17
C GLU A 48 -8.97 -5.53 -6.32
N GLY A 49 -8.05 -4.59 -6.04
CA GLY A 49 -6.60 -4.77 -6.21
C GLY A 49 -6.11 -4.74 -7.67
N ASP A 50 -6.98 -4.40 -8.62
CA ASP A 50 -6.65 -4.37 -10.05
C ASP A 50 -6.29 -2.95 -10.54
N SER A 51 -5.13 -2.81 -11.18
CA SER A 51 -4.63 -1.51 -11.64
C SER A 51 -5.49 -0.88 -12.75
N LEU A 52 -6.15 -1.67 -13.61
CA LEU A 52 -7.08 -1.14 -14.60
C LEU A 52 -8.39 -0.69 -13.95
N LEU A 53 -8.84 -1.38 -12.90
CA LEU A 53 -9.97 -0.95 -12.10
C LEU A 53 -9.65 0.34 -11.35
N VAL A 54 -8.45 0.52 -10.79
CA VAL A 54 -8.03 1.82 -10.21
C VAL A 54 -8.24 2.98 -11.20
N LEU A 55 -7.86 2.80 -12.47
CA LEU A 55 -8.06 3.81 -13.51
C LEU A 55 -9.54 4.01 -13.84
N SER A 56 -10.29 2.93 -14.03
CA SER A 56 -11.71 3.02 -14.38
C SER A 56 -12.53 3.68 -13.27
N GLN A 57 -12.24 3.37 -12.01
CA GLN A 57 -12.90 3.97 -10.85
C GLN A 57 -12.59 5.46 -10.71
N ALA A 58 -11.36 5.89 -11.02
CA ALA A 58 -11.02 7.32 -11.05
C ALA A 58 -11.86 8.07 -12.09
N LEU A 59 -12.05 7.49 -13.28
CA LEU A 59 -12.90 8.08 -14.32
C LEU A 59 -14.37 8.14 -13.88
N VAL A 60 -14.90 7.05 -13.30
CA VAL A 60 -16.26 7.01 -12.74
C VAL A 60 -16.45 8.10 -11.67
N LEU A 61 -15.45 8.33 -10.81
CA LEU A 61 -15.51 9.38 -9.80
C LEU A 61 -15.55 10.78 -10.43
N LEU A 62 -14.72 11.04 -11.45
CA LEU A 62 -14.66 12.31 -12.17
C LEU A 62 -15.94 12.60 -12.98
N GLU A 63 -16.60 11.57 -13.50
CA GLU A 63 -17.86 11.70 -14.24
C GLU A 63 -19.05 12.02 -13.31
N ASN A 64 -19.08 11.40 -12.12
CA ASN A 64 -20.21 11.49 -11.20
C ASN A 64 -20.12 12.65 -10.21
N PHE A 65 -18.91 13.12 -9.91
CA PHE A 65 -18.68 14.11 -8.85
C PHE A 65 -17.74 15.22 -9.29
N LYS A 66 -17.99 16.44 -8.78
CA LYS A 66 -17.03 17.55 -8.87
C LYS A 66 -15.99 17.39 -7.77
N LEU A 67 -14.99 16.56 -8.04
CA LEU A 67 -13.93 16.26 -7.07
C LEU A 67 -12.95 17.43 -6.92
N ASP A 68 -12.52 17.66 -5.68
CA ASP A 68 -11.46 18.59 -5.31
C ASP A 68 -10.10 17.87 -5.14
N ALA A 69 -10.11 16.54 -4.94
CA ALA A 69 -8.93 15.67 -4.92
C ALA A 69 -9.31 14.21 -5.17
N ILE A 70 -8.35 13.39 -5.58
CA ILE A 70 -8.46 11.92 -5.60
C ILE A 70 -7.37 11.34 -4.73
N ILE A 71 -7.75 10.42 -3.85
CA ILE A 71 -6.87 9.65 -3.00
C ILE A 71 -6.80 8.23 -3.56
N VAL A 72 -5.58 7.71 -3.71
CA VAL A 72 -5.31 6.33 -4.11
C VAL A 72 -4.53 5.66 -2.99
N ALA A 73 -5.13 4.64 -2.39
CA ALA A 73 -4.57 3.91 -1.26
C ALA A 73 -4.14 2.49 -1.65
N GLU A 74 -3.39 2.39 -2.74
CA GLU A 74 -2.90 1.13 -3.30
C GLU A 74 -1.47 1.26 -3.83
N ASN A 75 -0.75 0.15 -3.78
CA ASN A 75 0.52 -0.02 -4.46
C ASN A 75 0.27 -0.39 -5.93
N SER A 76 -0.08 0.59 -6.76
CA SER A 76 -0.51 0.35 -8.14
C SER A 76 0.35 1.06 -9.19
N ALA A 77 0.69 0.36 -10.26
CA ALA A 77 1.30 0.93 -11.47
C ALA A 77 0.41 2.01 -12.13
N ALA A 78 -0.90 2.01 -11.84
CA ALA A 78 -1.85 3.01 -12.33
C ALA A 78 -1.58 4.42 -11.81
N VAL A 79 -0.84 4.59 -10.70
CA VAL A 79 -0.58 5.90 -10.08
C VAL A 79 0.08 6.86 -11.07
N LYS A 80 1.00 6.39 -11.91
CA LYS A 80 1.63 7.25 -12.93
C LYS A 80 0.63 7.77 -13.96
N ILE A 81 -0.30 6.92 -14.41
CA ILE A 81 -1.35 7.31 -15.36
C ILE A 81 -2.33 8.26 -14.68
N LEU A 82 -2.67 8.03 -13.41
CA LEU A 82 -3.49 8.95 -12.64
C LEU A 82 -2.78 10.30 -12.43
N ALA A 83 -1.47 10.34 -12.23
CA ALA A 83 -0.70 11.57 -12.13
C ALA A 83 -0.78 12.41 -13.43
N GLU A 84 -0.69 11.76 -14.59
CA GLU A 84 -0.92 12.39 -15.90
C GLU A 84 -2.37 12.91 -16.01
N LEU A 85 -3.35 12.08 -15.63
CA LEU A 85 -4.77 12.45 -15.63
C LEU A 85 -5.00 13.68 -14.75
N GLY A 86 -4.55 13.64 -13.50
CA GLY A 86 -4.66 14.72 -12.52
C GLY A 86 -4.03 16.02 -13.03
N SER A 87 -2.92 15.93 -13.74
CA SER A 87 -2.28 17.09 -14.38
C SER A 87 -3.13 17.68 -15.50
N ARG A 88 -3.86 16.86 -16.27
CA ARG A 88 -4.80 17.31 -17.32
C ARG A 88 -6.08 17.91 -16.76
N VAL A 89 -6.68 17.28 -15.74
CA VAL A 89 -7.92 17.78 -15.11
C VAL A 89 -7.66 18.86 -14.06
N LYS A 90 -6.40 19.06 -13.67
CA LYS A 90 -5.95 19.94 -12.58
C LYS A 90 -6.52 19.57 -11.21
N ILE A 91 -6.60 18.28 -10.94
CA ILE A 91 -7.07 17.73 -9.66
C ILE A 91 -5.89 17.04 -8.97
N PRO A 92 -5.61 17.39 -7.69
CA PRO A 92 -4.60 16.70 -6.90
C PRO A 92 -4.87 15.20 -6.80
N ILE A 93 -3.87 14.41 -7.14
CA ILE A 93 -3.83 12.96 -6.94
C ILE A 93 -2.91 12.72 -5.74
N ILE A 94 -3.46 12.11 -4.70
CA ILE A 94 -2.77 11.83 -3.45
C ILE A 94 -2.57 10.32 -3.37
N SER A 95 -1.35 9.87 -3.64
CA SER A 95 -0.94 8.48 -3.52
C SER A 95 -0.44 8.23 -2.10
N LEU A 96 -1.17 7.42 -1.34
CA LEU A 96 -0.83 7.13 0.06
C LEU A 96 0.40 6.23 0.16
N PHE A 97 0.51 5.28 -0.77
CA PHE A 97 1.56 4.27 -0.80
C PHE A 97 2.34 4.43 -2.11
N ALA A 98 3.66 4.35 -2.03
CA ALA A 98 4.50 4.53 -3.20
C ALA A 98 4.65 3.20 -3.94
N ALA A 99 4.17 3.16 -5.19
CA ALA A 99 4.47 2.13 -6.16
C ALA A 99 5.57 2.65 -7.07
N GLY A 100 6.81 2.19 -6.90
CA GLY A 100 7.87 2.65 -7.78
C GLY A 100 8.65 3.88 -7.30
N PRO A 101 9.63 4.32 -8.11
CA PRO A 101 10.45 5.48 -7.79
C PRO A 101 9.60 6.76 -7.72
N SER A 102 10.05 7.71 -6.90
CA SER A 102 9.41 9.02 -6.78
C SER A 102 9.26 9.69 -8.14
N LEU A 103 8.04 10.13 -8.47
CA LEU A 103 7.76 10.82 -9.72
C LEU A 103 8.09 12.32 -9.58
N PRO A 104 8.78 12.93 -10.56
CA PRO A 104 9.26 14.30 -10.40
C PRO A 104 8.11 15.30 -10.47
N PHE A 105 8.06 16.22 -9.50
CA PHE A 105 7.05 17.28 -9.44
C PHE A 105 7.02 18.16 -10.70
N SER A 106 8.16 18.35 -11.37
CA SER A 106 8.24 19.12 -12.62
C SER A 106 7.43 18.51 -13.76
N GLU A 107 7.24 17.19 -13.74
CA GLU A 107 6.47 16.45 -14.74
C GLU A 107 5.03 16.22 -14.27
N TYR A 108 4.83 15.98 -12.96
CA TYR A 108 3.53 15.68 -12.35
C TYR A 108 3.19 16.65 -11.21
N PRO A 109 2.85 17.93 -11.49
CA PRO A 109 2.68 18.96 -10.46
C PRO A 109 1.42 18.79 -9.60
N TYR A 110 0.50 17.90 -9.98
CA TYR A 110 -0.71 17.57 -9.22
C TYR A 110 -0.59 16.25 -8.46
N LEU A 111 0.56 15.58 -8.48
CA LEU A 111 0.79 14.37 -7.70
C LEU A 111 1.42 14.69 -6.35
N ILE A 112 0.85 14.13 -5.29
CA ILE A 112 1.40 14.15 -3.93
C ILE A 112 1.57 12.69 -3.49
N GLN A 113 2.79 12.30 -3.15
CA GLN A 113 3.10 10.96 -2.63
C GLN A 113 3.42 11.05 -1.14
N ILE A 114 2.77 10.22 -0.32
CA ILE A 114 2.92 10.23 1.14
C ILE A 114 3.84 9.09 1.62
N GLY A 115 3.66 7.90 1.03
CA GLY A 115 4.39 6.70 1.41
C GLY A 115 5.88 6.78 1.16
N GLN A 116 6.65 6.01 1.93
CA GLN A 116 8.10 5.87 1.77
C GLN A 116 8.43 5.25 0.41
N ASP A 117 9.49 5.76 -0.22
CA ASP A 117 10.05 5.20 -1.44
C ASP A 117 10.66 3.82 -1.17
N GLU A 118 10.16 2.78 -1.85
CA GLU A 118 10.66 1.40 -1.81
C GLU A 118 12.18 1.34 -2.07
N SER A 119 12.75 2.32 -2.80
CA SER A 119 14.20 2.43 -3.00
C SER A 119 14.98 2.60 -1.68
N SER A 120 14.39 3.25 -0.68
CA SER A 120 15.02 3.47 0.62
C SER A 120 15.15 2.16 1.39
N GLN A 121 14.09 1.34 1.40
CA GLN A 121 14.15 0.01 2.00
C GLN A 121 15.13 -0.90 1.24
N ALA A 122 15.10 -0.85 -0.09
CA ALA A 122 16.00 -1.64 -0.93
C ALA A 122 17.48 -1.35 -0.63
N LYS A 123 17.85 -0.08 -0.40
CA LYS A 123 19.20 0.31 0.06
C LYS A 123 19.58 -0.27 1.42
N VAL A 124 18.64 -0.31 2.37
CA VAL A 124 18.89 -0.90 3.69
C VAL A 124 19.12 -2.40 3.57
N ILE A 125 18.32 -3.10 2.76
CA ILE A 125 18.51 -4.54 2.51
C ILE A 125 19.86 -4.79 1.84
N ALA A 126 20.21 -4.01 0.82
CA ALA A 126 21.52 -4.11 0.16
C ALA A 126 22.69 -3.92 1.14
N ALA A 127 22.61 -2.93 2.03
CA ALA A 127 23.63 -2.71 3.06
C ALA A 127 23.77 -3.89 4.03
N ILE A 128 22.67 -4.57 4.36
CA ILE A 128 22.70 -5.79 5.19
C ILE A 128 23.35 -6.94 4.43
N VAL A 129 22.95 -7.18 3.18
CA VAL A 129 23.54 -8.21 2.30
C VAL A 129 25.06 -8.01 2.21
N GLU A 130 25.52 -6.77 2.02
CA GLU A 130 26.93 -6.41 1.98
C GLU A 130 27.62 -6.65 3.34
N ALA A 131 27.02 -6.18 4.44
CA ALA A 131 27.59 -6.30 5.78
C ALA A 131 27.79 -7.78 6.20
N PHE A 132 26.91 -8.67 5.79
CA PHE A 132 27.03 -10.11 6.03
C PHE A 132 27.85 -10.85 4.96
N SER A 133 28.35 -10.14 3.95
CA SER A 133 29.09 -10.72 2.82
C SER A 133 28.32 -11.85 2.10
N TRP A 134 26.98 -11.73 2.06
CA TRP A 134 26.14 -12.69 1.37
C TRP A 134 26.29 -12.48 -0.14
N ARG A 135 26.75 -13.53 -0.82
CA ARG A 135 27.05 -13.49 -2.26
C ARG A 135 25.87 -13.90 -3.13
N SER A 136 24.91 -14.62 -2.54
CA SER A 136 23.77 -15.22 -3.21
C SER A 136 22.53 -14.97 -2.37
N VAL A 137 21.57 -14.23 -2.91
CA VAL A 137 20.27 -13.95 -2.30
C VAL A 137 19.20 -14.40 -3.27
N THR A 138 18.15 -15.05 -2.74
CA THR A 138 16.96 -15.39 -3.52
C THR A 138 15.82 -14.45 -3.15
N LEU A 139 15.22 -13.79 -4.14
CA LEU A 139 13.98 -13.04 -3.96
C LEU A 139 12.78 -13.96 -4.18
N ILE A 140 11.95 -14.14 -3.16
CA ILE A 140 10.61 -14.72 -3.27
C ILE A 140 9.60 -13.59 -3.20
N TYR A 141 8.77 -13.45 -4.23
CA TYR A 141 7.84 -12.33 -4.33
C TYR A 141 6.48 -12.74 -4.89
N GLU A 142 5.47 -11.92 -4.59
CA GLU A 142 4.14 -12.05 -5.18
C GLU A 142 4.14 -11.55 -6.64
N ASP A 143 3.67 -12.38 -7.57
CA ASP A 143 3.74 -12.07 -8.99
C ASP A 143 2.93 -10.80 -9.34
N ASN A 144 3.42 -10.05 -10.33
CA ASN A 144 2.90 -8.74 -10.75
C ASN A 144 3.04 -7.59 -9.73
N ASP A 145 3.85 -7.75 -8.68
CA ASP A 145 4.13 -6.65 -7.76
C ASP A 145 5.02 -5.55 -8.38
N PRO A 146 4.65 -4.26 -8.28
CA PRO A 146 5.38 -3.14 -8.89
C PRO A 146 6.74 -2.84 -8.23
N ALA A 147 7.00 -3.31 -7.00
CA ALA A 147 8.23 -3.12 -6.25
C ALA A 147 9.36 -4.05 -6.72
N ARG A 148 9.02 -5.16 -7.38
CA ARG A 148 9.98 -6.16 -7.88
C ARG A 148 11.20 -5.55 -8.60
N PRO A 149 11.05 -4.69 -9.62
CA PRO A 149 12.22 -4.12 -10.31
C PRO A 149 13.09 -3.26 -9.39
N ILE A 150 12.51 -2.58 -8.40
CA ILE A 150 13.28 -1.75 -7.47
C ILE A 150 14.13 -2.63 -6.56
N LEU A 151 13.52 -3.65 -5.98
CA LEU A 151 14.23 -4.60 -5.12
C LEU A 151 15.34 -5.28 -5.92
N SER A 152 14.99 -5.82 -7.10
CA SER A 152 15.92 -6.55 -7.97
C SER A 152 17.12 -5.70 -8.39
N ASN A 153 16.93 -4.41 -8.69
CA ASN A 153 18.01 -3.52 -9.11
C ASN A 153 18.88 -3.04 -7.94
N ALA A 154 18.36 -3.02 -6.71
CA ALA A 154 19.09 -2.52 -5.56
C ALA A 154 20.15 -3.50 -5.01
N ILE A 155 19.96 -4.79 -5.25
CA ILE A 155 20.82 -5.84 -4.70
C ILE A 155 21.48 -6.59 -5.85
N THR A 156 22.77 -6.34 -6.06
CA THR A 156 23.55 -6.96 -7.14
C THR A 156 23.81 -8.45 -6.94
N SER A 157 23.55 -8.95 -5.73
CA SER A 157 23.78 -10.35 -5.31
C SER A 157 22.55 -11.26 -5.48
N PHE A 158 21.53 -10.82 -6.23
CA PHE A 158 20.43 -11.71 -6.57
C PHE A 158 20.86 -12.74 -7.61
N ASP A 159 20.78 -14.01 -7.22
CA ASP A 159 21.08 -15.13 -8.10
C ASP A 159 19.80 -15.81 -8.62
N GLN A 160 18.70 -15.68 -7.87
CA GLN A 160 17.44 -16.32 -8.20
C GLN A 160 16.22 -15.49 -7.80
N HIS A 161 15.18 -15.60 -8.62
CA HIS A 161 13.87 -15.00 -8.39
C HIS A 161 12.81 -16.10 -8.44
N VAL A 162 11.93 -16.12 -7.43
CA VAL A 162 10.78 -17.03 -7.35
C VAL A 162 9.51 -16.19 -7.26
N ALA A 163 8.67 -16.30 -8.28
CA ALA A 163 7.36 -15.67 -8.31
C ALA A 163 6.31 -16.65 -7.78
N LEU A 164 5.43 -16.18 -6.91
CA LEU A 164 4.26 -16.91 -6.44
C LEU A 164 3.01 -16.09 -6.73
N LEU A 165 1.93 -16.73 -7.16
CA LEU A 165 0.65 -16.06 -7.31
C LEU A 165 0.02 -15.86 -5.93
N ALA A 166 -0.76 -14.80 -5.75
CA ALA A 166 -1.60 -14.63 -4.56
C ALA A 166 -2.50 -15.87 -4.31
N SER A 167 -2.92 -16.52 -5.40
CA SER A 167 -3.73 -17.74 -5.41
C SER A 167 -2.94 -19.04 -5.34
N SER A 168 -1.61 -19.01 -5.23
CA SER A 168 -0.79 -20.22 -5.25
C SER A 168 -1.18 -21.19 -4.15
N THR A 169 -1.22 -22.49 -4.41
CA THR A 169 -1.60 -23.52 -3.42
C THR A 169 -0.45 -23.85 -2.47
N ASP A 170 -0.74 -24.54 -1.36
CA ASP A 170 0.30 -24.95 -0.42
C ASP A 170 1.27 -25.95 -1.08
N GLU A 171 0.76 -26.78 -1.98
CA GLU A 171 1.56 -27.72 -2.77
C GLU A 171 2.54 -26.99 -3.69
N GLU A 172 2.10 -25.95 -4.39
CA GLU A 172 2.95 -25.12 -5.24
C GLU A 172 4.04 -24.39 -4.43
N ILE A 173 3.66 -23.83 -3.27
CA ILE A 173 4.61 -23.19 -2.34
C ILE A 173 5.66 -24.22 -1.87
N VAL A 174 5.24 -25.41 -1.47
CA VAL A 174 6.12 -26.50 -1.02
C VAL A 174 7.05 -26.96 -2.14
N GLU A 175 6.57 -27.04 -3.38
CA GLU A 175 7.39 -27.38 -4.55
C GLU A 175 8.50 -26.34 -4.77
N GLN A 176 8.16 -25.05 -4.76
CA GLN A 176 9.16 -23.98 -4.90
C GLN A 176 10.19 -24.02 -3.76
N LEU A 177 9.75 -24.21 -2.51
CA LEU A 177 10.65 -24.34 -1.36
C LEU A 177 11.60 -25.55 -1.49
N ARG A 178 11.11 -26.71 -1.95
CA ARG A 178 11.96 -27.89 -2.21
C ARG A 178 12.99 -27.65 -3.31
N ASN A 179 12.62 -26.89 -4.35
CA ASN A 179 13.56 -26.48 -5.39
C ASN A 179 14.66 -25.58 -4.82
N LEU A 180 14.32 -24.64 -3.92
CA LEU A 180 15.32 -23.80 -3.26
C LEU A 180 16.25 -24.62 -2.35
N MET A 181 15.72 -25.65 -1.67
CA MET A 181 16.54 -26.58 -0.89
C MET A 181 17.52 -27.38 -1.76
N SER A 182 17.08 -27.87 -2.93
CA SER A 182 17.95 -28.64 -3.84
C SER A 182 19.08 -27.78 -4.43
N LEU A 183 18.82 -26.49 -4.61
CA LEU A 183 19.79 -25.47 -5.02
C LEU A 183 20.68 -24.97 -3.87
N GLN A 184 20.50 -25.49 -2.64
CA GLN A 184 21.24 -25.06 -1.44
C GLN A 184 21.12 -23.56 -1.16
N THR A 185 19.95 -22.97 -1.46
CA THR A 185 19.67 -21.57 -1.16
C THR A 185 19.65 -21.35 0.35
N THR A 186 20.36 -20.34 0.83
CA THR A 186 20.48 -20.06 2.28
C THR A 186 20.01 -18.66 2.68
N VAL A 187 19.98 -17.69 1.77
CA VAL A 187 19.53 -16.32 2.08
C VAL A 187 18.30 -15.99 1.24
N LEU A 188 17.18 -15.71 1.90
CA LEU A 188 15.88 -15.53 1.27
C LEU A 188 15.29 -14.17 1.65
N LEU A 189 15.03 -13.34 0.65
CA LEU A 189 14.27 -12.11 0.79
C LEU A 189 12.83 -12.37 0.35
N VAL A 190 11.88 -12.07 1.21
CA VAL A 190 10.44 -12.27 1.02
C VAL A 190 9.76 -10.92 0.86
N HIS A 191 9.10 -10.71 -0.29
CA HIS A 191 8.29 -9.53 -0.58
C HIS A 191 6.91 -9.95 -1.11
N MET A 192 5.94 -10.11 -0.23
CA MET A 192 4.59 -10.56 -0.59
C MET A 192 3.56 -10.14 0.47
N SER A 193 2.28 -10.27 0.11
CA SER A 193 1.16 -10.04 1.02
C SER A 193 1.25 -10.89 2.30
N PRO A 194 0.72 -10.40 3.43
CA PRO A 194 0.75 -11.13 4.70
C PRO A 194 0.09 -12.51 4.63
N THR A 195 -0.96 -12.66 3.82
CA THR A 195 -1.66 -13.94 3.64
C THR A 195 -0.76 -14.99 2.98
N LEU A 196 -0.08 -14.63 1.89
CA LEU A 196 0.82 -15.53 1.19
C LEU A 196 2.09 -15.81 2.02
N ALA A 197 2.65 -14.77 2.66
CA ALA A 197 3.79 -14.92 3.57
C ALA A 197 3.49 -15.89 4.72
N SER A 198 2.30 -15.81 5.32
CA SER A 198 1.88 -16.72 6.39
C SER A 198 1.97 -18.19 5.96
N ARG A 199 1.47 -18.49 4.77
CA ARG A 199 1.50 -19.84 4.19
C ARG A 199 2.92 -20.27 3.80
N LEU A 200 3.72 -19.36 3.28
CA LEU A 200 5.14 -19.58 2.99
C LEU A 200 5.90 -20.01 4.25
N PHE A 201 5.81 -19.23 5.33
CA PHE A 201 6.58 -19.49 6.56
C PHE A 201 6.11 -20.74 7.31
N LEU A 202 4.80 -21.02 7.33
CA LEU A 202 4.29 -22.28 7.88
C LEU A 202 4.86 -23.49 7.14
N ASN A 203 4.90 -23.45 5.80
CA ASN A 203 5.45 -24.54 5.00
C ASN A 203 6.99 -24.60 5.06
N ALA A 204 7.68 -23.47 5.11
CA ALA A 204 9.13 -23.40 5.33
C ALA A 204 9.53 -24.02 6.69
N ARG A 205 8.75 -23.77 7.76
CA ARG A 205 8.94 -24.41 9.07
C ARG A 205 8.78 -25.92 8.96
N ARG A 206 7.73 -26.41 8.29
CA ARG A 206 7.48 -27.85 8.08
C ARG A 206 8.62 -28.54 7.31
N LEU A 207 9.22 -27.85 6.35
CA LEU A 207 10.36 -28.35 5.57
C LEU A 207 11.71 -28.20 6.29
N GLY A 208 11.75 -27.61 7.49
CA GLY A 208 12.98 -27.39 8.26
C GLY A 208 13.81 -26.21 7.75
N MET A 209 13.28 -25.38 6.84
CA MET A 209 13.99 -24.21 6.30
C MET A 209 14.04 -23.03 7.27
N MET A 210 13.40 -23.12 8.43
CA MET A 210 13.52 -22.14 9.53
C MET A 210 14.63 -22.50 10.53
N SER A 211 15.37 -23.60 10.28
CA SER A 211 16.45 -24.05 11.15
C SER A 211 17.78 -23.34 10.82
N GLN A 212 18.80 -23.60 11.63
CA GLN A 212 20.15 -23.07 11.41
C GLN A 212 20.65 -23.41 10.00
N GLY A 213 21.18 -22.41 9.30
CA GLY A 213 21.64 -22.52 7.91
C GLY A 213 20.87 -21.64 6.94
N TYR A 214 19.71 -21.11 7.36
CA TYR A 214 18.91 -20.17 6.58
C TYR A 214 18.87 -18.78 7.22
N ALA A 215 18.87 -17.74 6.39
CA ALA A 215 18.63 -16.36 6.75
C ALA A 215 17.40 -15.86 5.99
N TRP A 216 16.39 -15.43 6.72
CA TRP A 216 15.13 -14.93 6.16
C TRP A 216 14.98 -13.45 6.43
N ILE A 217 14.68 -12.70 5.38
CA ILE A 217 14.47 -11.27 5.40
C ILE A 217 13.09 -10.98 4.85
N THR A 218 12.30 -10.14 5.51
CA THR A 218 10.99 -9.70 5.02
C THR A 218 10.96 -8.20 4.79
N THR A 219 10.32 -7.77 3.70
CA THR A 219 10.01 -6.36 3.47
C THR A 219 8.92 -5.87 4.42
N ASP A 220 8.68 -4.57 4.42
CA ASP A 220 7.59 -3.96 5.19
C ASP A 220 6.19 -4.37 4.68
N MET A 221 6.06 -4.79 3.42
CA MET A 221 4.83 -5.38 2.87
C MET A 221 4.30 -6.52 3.76
N THR A 222 5.20 -7.37 4.26
CA THR A 222 4.86 -8.45 5.21
C THR A 222 4.95 -7.96 6.66
N THR A 223 6.05 -7.30 7.02
CA THR A 223 6.40 -7.00 8.41
C THR A 223 5.42 -6.01 9.07
N ASN A 224 4.81 -5.10 8.29
CA ASN A 224 3.81 -4.14 8.80
C ASN A 224 2.53 -4.82 9.35
N PHE A 225 2.32 -6.09 9.03
CA PHE A 225 1.16 -6.89 9.45
C PHE A 225 1.51 -8.01 10.42
N MET A 226 2.79 -8.17 10.79
CA MET A 226 3.27 -9.28 11.61
C MET A 226 2.49 -9.44 12.92
N ASN A 227 2.15 -8.33 13.58
CA ASN A 227 1.42 -8.35 14.86
C ASN A 227 -0.07 -8.71 14.71
N SER A 228 -0.60 -8.75 13.49
CA SER A 228 -1.98 -9.11 13.17
C SER A 228 -2.09 -10.48 12.51
N MET A 229 -0.98 -11.22 12.41
CA MET A 229 -0.97 -12.60 11.96
C MET A 229 -1.34 -13.54 13.11
N ASP A 230 -1.84 -14.73 12.76
CA ASP A 230 -2.11 -15.78 13.74
C ASP A 230 -0.84 -16.11 14.57
N PRO A 231 -0.96 -16.31 15.89
CA PRO A 231 0.20 -16.61 16.74
C PRO A 231 1.05 -17.79 16.27
N SER A 232 0.45 -18.82 15.66
CA SER A 232 1.19 -19.97 15.09
C SER A 232 2.03 -19.58 13.87
N VAL A 233 1.58 -18.60 13.09
CA VAL A 233 2.35 -18.02 11.99
C VAL A 233 3.54 -17.24 12.56
N ILE A 234 3.31 -16.38 13.55
CA ILE A 234 4.39 -15.62 14.19
C ILE A 234 5.46 -16.56 14.77
N GLU A 235 5.04 -17.64 15.43
CA GLU A 235 5.94 -18.67 15.95
C GLU A 235 6.73 -19.36 14.82
N SER A 236 6.11 -19.57 13.65
CA SER A 236 6.79 -20.14 12.49
C SER A 236 7.87 -19.24 11.88
N MET A 237 7.80 -17.93 12.15
CA MET A 237 8.72 -16.91 11.66
C MET A 237 9.87 -16.63 12.65
N GLN A 238 10.07 -17.48 13.66
CA GLN A 238 11.17 -17.30 14.60
C GLN A 238 12.53 -17.23 13.87
N GLY A 239 13.24 -16.11 14.05
CA GLY A 239 14.53 -15.86 13.40
C GLY A 239 14.48 -15.03 12.12
N VAL A 240 13.29 -14.66 11.64
CA VAL A 240 13.11 -13.76 10.49
C VAL A 240 13.48 -12.32 10.86
N VAL A 241 14.19 -11.62 9.97
CA VAL A 241 14.50 -10.20 10.10
C VAL A 241 13.58 -9.38 9.21
N GLY A 242 12.73 -8.53 9.80
CA GLY A 242 11.81 -7.68 9.05
C GLY A 242 12.12 -6.20 9.14
N PHE A 243 11.70 -5.43 8.14
CA PHE A 243 11.77 -3.96 8.14
C PHE A 243 10.40 -3.33 8.36
N LYS A 244 10.35 -2.21 9.07
CA LYS A 244 9.16 -1.38 9.17
C LYS A 244 9.53 0.09 9.24
N PRO A 245 8.71 1.00 8.71
CA PRO A 245 8.91 2.42 8.88
C PRO A 245 9.00 2.80 10.37
N HIS A 246 9.93 3.69 10.71
CA HIS A 246 10.02 4.22 12.07
C HIS A 246 8.99 5.32 12.29
N ILE A 247 8.01 5.07 13.17
CA ILE A 247 7.03 6.07 13.60
C ILE A 247 7.35 6.50 15.04
N PRO A 248 7.78 7.74 15.28
CA PRO A 248 8.06 8.24 16.63
C PRO A 248 6.84 8.23 17.53
N ALA A 249 7.02 7.86 18.80
CA ALA A 249 5.94 7.89 19.78
C ALA A 249 5.46 9.33 20.05
N SER A 250 4.15 9.56 19.95
CA SER A 250 3.52 10.85 20.23
C SER A 250 2.28 10.71 21.12
N LYS A 251 1.75 11.83 21.63
CA LYS A 251 0.49 11.82 22.37
C LYS A 251 -0.69 11.56 21.43
N GLU A 252 -0.58 12.05 20.21
CA GLU A 252 -1.54 11.95 19.12
C GLU A 252 -1.66 10.50 18.66
N LEU A 253 -0.54 9.83 18.41
CA LEU A 253 -0.52 8.42 18.04
C LEU A 253 -1.14 7.53 19.11
N ARG A 254 -0.86 7.80 20.39
CA ARG A 254 -1.50 7.07 21.50
C ARG A 254 -3.02 7.28 21.55
N LYS A 255 -3.49 8.50 21.29
CA LYS A 255 -4.94 8.78 21.20
C LYS A 255 -5.58 8.05 20.03
N LEU A 256 -4.92 8.03 18.88
CA LEU A 256 -5.36 7.29 17.70
C LEU A 256 -5.43 5.79 18.00
N ALA A 257 -4.41 5.20 18.62
CA ALA A 257 -4.42 3.79 19.01
C ALA A 257 -5.58 3.44 19.96
N ILE A 258 -5.88 4.30 20.95
CA ILE A 258 -7.04 4.12 21.84
C ILE A 258 -8.36 4.20 21.05
N ARG A 259 -8.47 5.15 20.11
CA ARG A 259 -9.67 5.31 19.26
C ARG A 259 -9.86 4.11 18.34
N TRP A 260 -8.78 3.64 17.73
CA TRP A 260 -8.74 2.43 16.92
C TRP A 260 -9.25 1.24 17.70
N SER A 261 -8.67 0.95 18.87
CA SER A 261 -9.10 -0.18 19.72
C SER A 261 -10.57 -0.12 20.10
N LYS A 262 -11.13 1.06 20.36
CA LYS A 262 -12.58 1.21 20.60
C LYS A 262 -13.42 0.90 19.37
N ASN A 263 -12.97 1.37 18.20
CA ASN A 263 -13.65 1.13 16.92
C ASN A 263 -13.65 -0.37 16.54
N LEU A 264 -12.59 -1.11 16.89
CA LEU A 264 -12.54 -2.57 16.71
C LEU A 264 -13.63 -3.29 17.50
N ASN A 265 -13.83 -2.89 18.76
CA ASN A 265 -14.84 -3.52 19.62
C ASN A 265 -16.28 -3.27 19.14
N GLU A 266 -16.51 -2.23 18.34
CA GLU A 266 -17.81 -1.89 17.76
C GLU A 266 -18.01 -2.56 16.39
N ASN A 267 -16.93 -2.86 15.65
CA ASN A 267 -16.96 -3.43 14.31
C ASN A 267 -16.28 -4.82 14.29
N GLN A 268 -17.09 -5.88 14.35
CA GLN A 268 -16.64 -7.30 14.34
C GLN A 268 -15.77 -7.70 13.13
N ASN A 269 -15.71 -6.89 12.08
CA ASN A 269 -14.95 -7.18 10.85
C ASN A 269 -13.44 -6.88 10.93
N LEU A 270 -12.97 -6.27 12.01
CA LEU A 270 -11.57 -5.88 12.21
C LEU A 270 -10.92 -6.56 13.42
N GLU A 271 -11.62 -7.53 14.05
CA GLU A 271 -11.11 -8.27 15.19
C GLU A 271 -9.67 -8.73 14.87
N GLU A 272 -8.73 -8.33 15.74
CA GLU A 272 -7.29 -8.65 15.68
C GLU A 272 -6.36 -7.78 14.80
N MET A 273 -6.86 -6.80 14.03
CA MET A 273 -5.97 -5.88 13.30
C MET A 273 -5.40 -4.77 14.19
N GLU A 274 -4.08 -4.75 14.37
CA GLU A 274 -3.38 -3.66 15.05
C GLU A 274 -3.28 -2.45 14.10
N ILE A 275 -3.33 -1.24 14.66
CA ILE A 275 -3.02 -0.05 13.87
C ILE A 275 -1.57 -0.11 13.39
N ASN A 276 -1.41 -0.03 12.07
CA ASN A 276 -0.10 -0.03 11.44
C ASN A 276 0.14 1.25 10.65
N VAL A 277 1.26 1.29 9.92
CA VAL A 277 1.71 2.47 9.20
C VAL A 277 0.69 2.95 8.15
N TYR A 278 -0.04 2.05 7.50
CA TYR A 278 -1.06 2.38 6.51
C TYR A 278 -2.19 3.20 7.14
N GLY A 279 -2.64 2.81 8.33
CA GLY A 279 -3.65 3.55 9.10
C GLY A 279 -3.14 4.91 9.59
N ILE A 280 -1.89 4.97 10.07
CA ILE A 280 -1.27 6.20 10.58
C ILE A 280 -1.11 7.23 9.46
N TRP A 281 -0.56 6.84 8.30
CA TRP A 281 -0.43 7.72 7.14
C TRP A 281 -1.77 8.18 6.60
N SER A 282 -2.78 7.29 6.58
CA SER A 282 -4.15 7.66 6.19
C SER A 282 -4.75 8.71 7.11
N TYR A 283 -4.53 8.57 8.42
CA TYR A 283 -5.00 9.52 9.40
C TYR A 283 -4.34 10.89 9.20
N ASP A 284 -3.01 10.95 9.11
CA ASP A 284 -2.28 12.19 8.90
C ASP A 284 -2.59 12.86 7.55
N MET A 285 -2.80 12.05 6.50
CA MET A 285 -3.22 12.50 5.17
C MET A 285 -4.54 13.25 5.25
N VAL A 286 -5.57 12.70 5.90
CA VAL A 286 -6.87 13.37 6.05
C VAL A 286 -6.72 14.71 6.77
N TRP A 287 -5.91 14.74 7.83
CA TRP A 287 -5.62 15.98 8.55
C TRP A 287 -4.97 17.03 7.65
N ALA A 288 -4.01 16.63 6.81
CA ALA A 288 -3.37 17.51 5.85
C ALA A 288 -4.35 18.03 4.78
N VAL A 289 -5.15 17.14 4.17
CA VAL A 289 -6.13 17.49 3.13
C VAL A 289 -7.19 18.43 3.68
N ALA A 290 -7.77 18.12 4.85
CA ALA A 290 -8.80 18.94 5.46
C ALA A 290 -8.26 20.33 5.86
N ALA A 291 -7.04 20.40 6.40
CA ALA A 291 -6.40 21.67 6.74
C ALA A 291 -6.06 22.50 5.49
N ALA A 292 -5.61 21.86 4.41
CA ALA A 292 -5.36 22.52 3.14
C ALA A 292 -6.65 23.08 2.54
N ALA A 293 -7.73 22.29 2.54
CA ALA A 293 -9.01 22.71 2.02
C ALA A 293 -9.58 23.92 2.77
N GLU A 294 -9.49 23.93 4.11
CA GLU A 294 -9.90 25.09 4.90
C GLU A 294 -9.09 26.35 4.52
N ARG A 295 -7.76 26.22 4.43
CA ARG A 295 -6.88 27.35 4.07
C ARG A 295 -7.20 27.90 2.68
N VAL A 296 -7.45 27.02 1.70
CA VAL A 296 -7.83 27.42 0.34
C VAL A 296 -9.19 28.11 0.37
N MET A 297 -10.18 27.59 1.11
CA MET A 297 -11.49 28.25 1.25
C MET A 297 -11.35 29.65 1.84
N THR A 298 -10.50 29.85 2.85
CA THR A 298 -10.34 31.17 3.48
C THR A 298 -9.59 32.17 2.60
N ARG A 299 -8.56 31.73 1.86
CA ARG A 299 -7.66 32.64 1.11
C ARG A 299 -8.01 32.78 -0.36
N HIS A 300 -8.53 31.72 -0.97
CA HIS A 300 -8.78 31.60 -2.39
C HIS A 300 -10.09 30.84 -2.68
N PRO A 301 -11.25 31.35 -2.22
CA PRO A 301 -12.52 30.64 -2.33
C PRO A 301 -12.94 30.35 -3.80
N HIS A 302 -12.42 31.12 -4.76
CA HIS A 302 -12.67 30.98 -6.19
C HIS A 302 -11.91 29.82 -6.87
N ILE A 303 -10.96 29.19 -6.17
CA ILE A 303 -10.20 28.04 -6.69
C ILE A 303 -10.97 26.73 -6.46
N LEU A 304 -11.73 26.65 -5.37
CA LEU A 304 -12.54 25.47 -5.09
C LEU A 304 -13.64 25.29 -6.12
N HIS A 305 -13.90 24.04 -6.49
CA HIS A 305 -14.95 23.67 -7.45
C HIS A 305 -14.76 24.18 -8.89
N GLN A 306 -13.54 24.56 -9.29
CA GLN A 306 -13.24 24.82 -10.71
C GLN A 306 -13.42 23.54 -11.52
N VAL A 307 -14.22 23.62 -12.57
CA VAL A 307 -14.54 22.46 -13.42
C VAL A 307 -13.67 22.51 -14.68
N THR A 308 -12.74 21.57 -14.79
CA THR A 308 -12.06 21.28 -16.06
C THR A 308 -12.78 20.11 -16.72
N ARG A 309 -13.37 20.32 -17.91
CA ARG A 309 -13.92 19.21 -18.70
C ARG A 309 -12.81 18.53 -19.47
N VAL A 310 -12.62 17.24 -19.22
CA VAL A 310 -11.80 16.37 -20.07
C VAL A 310 -12.73 15.48 -20.87
N ASN A 311 -12.57 15.49 -22.19
CA ASN A 311 -13.39 14.70 -23.10
C ASN A 311 -12.65 13.39 -23.43
N MET A 312 -12.82 12.37 -22.59
CA MET A 312 -12.33 11.01 -22.85
C MET A 312 -13.53 10.09 -22.92
N ASN A 313 -13.84 9.55 -24.11
CA ASN A 313 -14.98 8.66 -24.31
C ASN A 313 -14.50 7.20 -24.31
N PHE A 314 -14.64 6.51 -23.17
CA PHE A 314 -14.35 5.07 -23.03
C PHE A 314 -15.60 4.18 -23.14
N THR A 315 -16.78 4.75 -23.41
CA THR A 315 -18.05 4.00 -23.40
C THR A 315 -18.25 3.08 -24.61
N THR A 316 -17.34 3.12 -25.59
CA THR A 316 -17.43 2.36 -26.86
C THR A 316 -16.26 1.41 -27.09
N ILE A 317 -15.68 0.82 -26.05
CA ILE A 317 -14.66 -0.23 -26.20
C ILE A 317 -15.33 -1.48 -26.78
N ARG A 318 -14.87 -1.95 -27.94
CA ARG A 318 -15.33 -3.18 -28.59
C ARG A 318 -14.24 -4.25 -28.47
N SER A 319 -14.62 -5.48 -28.14
CA SER A 319 -13.72 -6.63 -28.19
C SER A 319 -13.72 -7.28 -29.57
N SER A 320 -12.58 -7.82 -29.99
CA SER A 320 -12.53 -8.69 -31.18
C SER A 320 -12.90 -10.12 -30.77
N GLN A 321 -13.79 -10.76 -31.53
CA GLN A 321 -14.11 -12.19 -31.34
C GLN A 321 -13.04 -13.12 -31.93
N SER A 322 -12.08 -12.59 -32.69
CA SER A 322 -11.01 -13.38 -33.33
C SER A 322 -9.74 -13.51 -32.50
N GLY A 323 -9.73 -12.97 -31.26
CA GLY A 323 -8.60 -13.08 -30.35
C GLY A 323 -8.62 -14.42 -29.61
N LEU A 324 -8.31 -15.51 -30.32
CA LEU A 324 -7.82 -16.76 -29.74
C LEU A 324 -6.32 -16.87 -30.07
#